data_AF-A0A7K2MJL1-F1
#
_entry.id   AF-A0A7K2MJL1-F1
#
_cell.length_a   1.000
_cell.length_b   1.000
_cell.length_c   1.000
_cell.angle_alpha   90.00
_cell.angle_beta   90.00
_cell.angle_gamma   90.00
#
_symmetry.space_group_name_H-M   'P 1'
#
loop_
_entity.id
_entity.type
_entity.pdbx_description
1 polymer ?
#
loop_
_entity_poly.entity_id
_entity_poly.type
_entity_poly.pdbx_seq_one_letter_code
_entity_poly.pdbx_strand_id
1 'polypeptide(L)'
;MQRFAAELRALRESVGRPTYRTMADKVPFSVTALSQAAAGRQLPTLAVTLAYVDVCGGDPAEWERRWRTASAEAAALAAAAEETRPPYRGLTRYEPDDAALFFGRDRLVDRLESLTRGHRFTAVFGPSGSGKSSLLRAGLIPR
;
A
#
# COMPACT_ATOMS: atom_id res chain seq x y z
N MET A 1 -10.80 -4.26 -7.30
CA MET A 1 -10.93 -5.32 -6.28
C MET A 1 -12.36 -5.79 -6.07
N GLN A 2 -13.34 -4.89 -5.94
CA GLN A 2 -14.74 -5.25 -5.72
C GLN A 2 -15.35 -6.17 -6.80
N ARG A 3 -15.00 -5.97 -8.07
CA ARG A 3 -15.44 -6.80 -9.20
C ARG A 3 -15.02 -8.27 -9.03
N PHE A 4 -13.74 -8.52 -8.79
CA PHE A 4 -13.19 -9.87 -8.58
C PHE A 4 -13.86 -10.59 -7.39
N ALA A 5 -14.08 -9.88 -6.29
CA ALA A 5 -14.79 -10.44 -5.14
C ALA A 5 -16.30 -10.68 -5.40
N ALA A 6 -16.93 -9.89 -6.26
CA ALA A 6 -18.30 -10.14 -6.71
C ALA A 6 -18.39 -11.40 -7.59
N GLU A 7 -17.40 -11.61 -8.46
CA GLU A 7 -17.29 -12.82 -9.29
C GLU A 7 -17.10 -14.07 -8.41
N LEU A 8 -16.24 -14.02 -7.37
CA LEU A 8 -16.08 -15.13 -6.42
C LEU A 8 -17.39 -15.43 -5.67
N ARG A 9 -18.11 -14.39 -5.25
CA ARG A 9 -19.43 -14.56 -4.63
C ARG A 9 -20.40 -15.19 -5.60
N ALA A 10 -20.47 -14.74 -6.85
CA ALA A 10 -21.34 -15.32 -7.87
C ALA A 10 -21.03 -16.81 -8.12
N LEU A 11 -19.75 -17.20 -8.16
CA LEU A 11 -19.36 -18.61 -8.27
C LEU A 11 -19.84 -19.43 -7.06
N ARG A 12 -19.76 -18.87 -5.85
CA ARG A 12 -20.31 -19.52 -4.66
C ARG A 12 -21.83 -19.63 -4.71
N GLU A 13 -22.50 -18.65 -5.31
CA GLU A 13 -23.95 -18.67 -5.50
C GLU A 13 -24.40 -19.74 -6.49
N SER A 14 -23.67 -19.97 -7.58
CA SER A 14 -24.02 -20.98 -8.58
C SER A 14 -23.98 -22.42 -8.07
N VAL A 15 -23.28 -22.67 -6.96
CA VAL A 15 -23.19 -23.99 -6.31
C VAL A 15 -23.99 -24.12 -5.01
N GLY A 16 -24.98 -23.23 -4.80
CA GLY A 16 -25.89 -23.33 -3.65
C GLY A 16 -25.40 -22.67 -2.38
N ARG A 17 -24.46 -21.71 -2.47
CA ARG A 17 -24.03 -20.84 -1.37
C ARG A 17 -23.48 -21.59 -0.14
N PRO A 18 -22.49 -22.51 -0.30
CA PRO A 18 -21.87 -23.14 0.85
C PRO A 18 -21.33 -22.10 1.85
N THR A 19 -21.45 -22.40 3.14
CA THR A 19 -20.93 -21.52 4.18
C THR A 19 -19.40 -21.51 4.15
N TYR A 20 -18.77 -20.40 4.55
CA TYR A 20 -17.30 -20.35 4.63
C TYR A 20 -16.72 -21.40 5.58
N ARG A 21 -17.48 -21.83 6.59
CA ARG A 21 -17.12 -22.93 7.48
C ARG A 21 -17.07 -24.26 6.73
N THR A 22 -18.14 -24.60 6.02
CA THR A 22 -18.21 -25.81 5.18
C THR A 22 -17.12 -25.84 4.12
N MET A 23 -16.75 -24.68 3.58
CA MET A 23 -15.64 -24.58 2.63
C MET A 23 -14.29 -24.81 3.30
N ALA A 24 -14.04 -24.18 4.46
CA ALA A 24 -12.79 -24.32 5.22
C ALA A 24 -12.53 -25.76 5.67
N ASP A 25 -13.56 -26.58 5.86
CA ASP A 25 -13.40 -28.01 6.16
C ASP A 25 -12.80 -28.81 4.99
N LYS A 26 -12.83 -28.26 3.76
CA LYS A 26 -12.38 -28.92 2.52
C LYS A 26 -11.05 -28.41 1.98
N VAL A 27 -10.55 -27.29 2.49
CA VAL A 27 -9.31 -26.64 1.99
C VAL A 27 -8.41 -26.21 3.14
N PRO A 28 -7.09 -26.09 2.93
CA PRO A 28 -6.15 -25.68 3.96
C PRO A 28 -6.20 -24.16 4.26
N PHE A 29 -7.39 -23.57 4.33
CA PHE A 29 -7.59 -22.14 4.59
C PHE A 29 -8.70 -21.91 5.61
N SER A 30 -8.52 -20.90 6.47
CA SER A 30 -9.47 -20.58 7.51
C SER A 30 -10.75 -19.92 6.97
N VAL A 31 -11.82 -20.01 7.75
CA VAL A 31 -13.10 -19.30 7.49
C VAL A 31 -12.86 -17.81 7.25
N THR A 32 -11.96 -17.20 8.03
CA THR A 32 -11.60 -15.78 7.90
C THR A 32 -10.93 -15.51 6.56
N ALA A 33 -9.99 -16.36 6.11
CA ALA A 33 -9.32 -16.17 4.81
C ALA A 33 -10.33 -16.22 3.64
N LEU A 34 -11.25 -17.19 3.64
CA LEU A 34 -12.28 -17.32 2.61
C LEU A 34 -13.30 -16.17 2.65
N SER A 35 -13.68 -15.72 3.84
CA SER A 35 -14.56 -14.56 4.02
C SER A 35 -13.90 -13.27 3.53
N GLN A 36 -12.63 -13.06 3.86
CA GLN A 36 -11.84 -11.90 3.40
C GLN A 36 -11.70 -11.90 1.88
N ALA A 37 -11.50 -13.07 1.27
CA ALA A 37 -11.37 -13.19 -0.17
C ALA A 37 -12.62 -12.68 -0.92
N ALA A 38 -13.80 -12.97 -0.37
CA ALA A 38 -15.08 -12.54 -0.92
C ALA A 38 -15.51 -11.11 -0.50
N ALA A 39 -14.80 -10.47 0.43
CA ALA A 39 -15.16 -9.16 0.98
C ALA A 39 -14.82 -7.99 0.05
N GLY A 40 -13.90 -8.18 -0.90
CA GLY A 40 -13.54 -7.16 -1.91
C GLY A 40 -12.71 -5.98 -1.39
N ARG A 41 -12.17 -6.08 -0.17
CA ARG A 41 -11.24 -5.08 0.40
C ARG A 41 -9.89 -5.07 -0.28
N GLN A 42 -9.35 -6.25 -0.61
CA GLN A 42 -8.06 -6.43 -1.27
C GLN A 42 -8.13 -7.66 -2.19
N LEU A 43 -7.17 -7.79 -3.12
CA LEU A 43 -7.05 -9.01 -3.91
C LEU A 43 -6.63 -10.16 -2.98
N PRO A 44 -7.33 -11.31 -2.99
CA PRO A 44 -6.88 -12.49 -2.27
C PRO A 44 -5.56 -13.00 -2.87
N THR A 45 -4.82 -13.83 -2.13
CA THR A 45 -3.68 -14.54 -2.72
C THR A 45 -4.17 -15.56 -3.74
N LEU A 46 -3.34 -15.89 -4.73
CA LEU A 46 -3.70 -16.88 -5.75
C LEU A 46 -4.12 -18.22 -5.12
N ALA A 47 -3.41 -18.67 -4.09
CA ALA A 47 -3.71 -19.93 -3.41
C ALA A 47 -5.11 -19.95 -2.76
N VAL A 48 -5.52 -18.84 -2.13
CA VAL A 48 -6.87 -18.70 -1.55
C VAL A 48 -7.92 -18.67 -2.65
N THR A 49 -7.67 -17.98 -3.76
CA THR A 49 -8.57 -17.96 -4.93
C THR A 49 -8.77 -19.37 -5.50
N LEU A 50 -7.68 -20.10 -5.77
CA LEU A 50 -7.79 -21.44 -6.36
C LEU A 50 -8.50 -22.41 -5.43
N ALA A 51 -8.24 -22.37 -4.13
CA ALA A 51 -8.96 -23.19 -3.16
C ALA A 51 -10.45 -22.83 -3.06
N TYR A 52 -10.79 -21.54 -3.15
CA TYR A 52 -12.18 -21.10 -3.19
C TYR A 52 -12.90 -21.64 -4.43
N VAL A 53 -12.22 -21.57 -5.58
CA VAL A 53 -12.74 -22.00 -6.89
C VAL A 53 -12.89 -23.51 -6.94
N ASP A 54 -11.92 -24.26 -6.44
CA ASP A 54 -11.93 -25.73 -6.34
C ASP A 54 -13.15 -26.22 -5.54
N VAL A 55 -13.40 -25.65 -4.35
CA VAL A 55 -14.57 -25.99 -3.53
C VAL A 55 -15.88 -25.62 -4.21
N CYS A 56 -15.89 -24.57 -5.03
CA CYS A 56 -17.06 -24.14 -5.79
C CYS A 56 -17.13 -24.76 -7.19
N GLY A 57 -16.27 -25.72 -7.53
CA GLY A 57 -16.30 -26.43 -8.81
C GLY A 57 -16.05 -25.57 -10.05
N GLY A 58 -15.33 -24.44 -9.92
CA GLY A 58 -14.91 -23.64 -11.09
C GLY A 58 -13.61 -24.16 -11.71
N ASP A 59 -13.28 -23.69 -12.92
CA ASP A 59 -12.02 -24.05 -13.60
C ASP A 59 -10.82 -23.29 -12.96
N PRO A 60 -9.87 -24.00 -12.31
CA PRO A 60 -8.71 -23.36 -11.70
C PRO A 60 -7.85 -22.59 -12.71
N ALA A 61 -7.70 -23.08 -13.94
CA ALA A 61 -6.85 -22.45 -14.94
C ALA A 61 -7.45 -21.13 -15.45
N GLU A 62 -8.77 -21.09 -15.62
CA GLU A 62 -9.48 -19.85 -15.94
C GLU A 62 -9.34 -18.82 -14.83
N TRP A 63 -9.57 -19.23 -13.58
CA TRP A 63 -9.50 -18.34 -12.43
C TRP A 63 -8.08 -17.86 -12.12
N GLU A 64 -7.06 -18.67 -12.41
CA GLU A 64 -5.66 -18.25 -12.35
C GLU A 64 -5.38 -17.13 -13.37
N ARG A 65 -5.85 -17.27 -14.61
CA ARG A 65 -5.73 -16.20 -15.63
C ARG A 65 -6.44 -14.92 -15.18
N ARG A 66 -7.68 -15.04 -14.68
CA ARG A 66 -8.46 -13.89 -14.16
C ARG A 66 -7.73 -13.21 -12.99
N TRP A 67 -7.16 -13.99 -12.07
CA TRP A 67 -6.39 -13.47 -10.95
C TRP A 67 -5.14 -12.72 -11.41
N ARG A 68 -4.39 -13.27 -12.38
CA ARG A 68 -3.20 -12.60 -12.94
C ARG A 68 -3.56 -11.26 -13.57
N THR A 69 -4.64 -11.19 -14.36
CA THR A 69 -5.12 -9.92 -14.93
C THR A 69 -5.49 -8.92 -13.84
N ALA A 70 -6.29 -9.33 -12.85
CA ALA A 70 -6.68 -8.45 -11.75
C ALA A 70 -5.48 -7.97 -10.90
N SER A 71 -4.47 -8.82 -10.71
CA SER A 71 -3.22 -8.46 -10.02
C SER A 71 -2.40 -7.47 -10.83
N ALA A 72 -2.29 -7.65 -12.15
CA ALA A 72 -1.59 -6.73 -13.03
C ALA A 72 -2.27 -5.35 -13.08
N GLU A 73 -3.59 -5.31 -13.18
CA GLU A 73 -4.37 -4.07 -13.12
C GLU A 73 -4.17 -3.35 -11.78
N ALA A 74 -4.20 -4.08 -10.66
CA ALA A 74 -3.95 -3.52 -9.34
C ALA A 74 -2.54 -2.93 -9.21
N ALA A 75 -1.53 -3.64 -9.73
CA ALA A 75 -0.15 -3.18 -9.74
C ALA A 75 0.04 -1.94 -10.62
N ALA A 76 -0.57 -1.91 -11.80
CA ALA A 76 -0.53 -0.76 -12.70
C ALA A 76 -1.18 0.49 -12.07
N LEU A 77 -2.33 0.31 -11.41
CA LEU A 77 -2.98 1.42 -10.70
C LEU A 77 -2.13 1.93 -9.53
N ALA A 78 -1.47 1.04 -8.79
CA ALA A 78 -0.55 1.44 -7.72
C ALA A 78 0.66 2.20 -8.27
N ALA A 79 1.25 1.74 -9.38
CA ALA A 79 2.37 2.42 -10.03
C ALA A 79 1.96 3.82 -10.55
N ALA A 80 0.81 3.94 -11.21
CA ALA A 80 0.30 5.23 -11.68
C ALA A 80 0.00 6.21 -10.53
N ALA A 81 -0.51 5.69 -9.40
CA ALA A 81 -0.71 6.50 -8.19
C ALA A 81 0.61 6.97 -7.56
N GLU A 82 1.68 6.19 -7.71
CA GLU A 82 3.04 6.56 -7.27
C GLU A 82 3.64 7.63 -8.18
N GLU A 83 3.46 7.53 -9.50
CA GLU A 83 3.84 8.55 -10.48
C GLU A 83 3.07 9.87 -10.30
N THR A 84 1.83 9.80 -9.82
CA THR A 84 0.96 10.97 -9.60
C THR A 84 1.06 11.53 -8.17
N ARG A 85 2.03 11.06 -7.34
CA ARG A 85 2.20 11.64 -6.00
C ARG A 85 2.47 13.15 -6.14
N PRO A 86 1.63 14.02 -5.58
CA PRO A 86 1.84 15.45 -5.70
C PRO A 86 3.19 15.81 -5.08
N PRO A 87 4.00 16.65 -5.75
CA PRO A 87 5.36 16.95 -5.30
C PRO A 87 5.39 17.62 -3.92
N TYR A 88 4.30 18.30 -3.55
CA TYR A 88 4.17 18.98 -2.27
C TYR A 88 3.33 18.16 -1.29
N ARG A 89 3.92 17.83 -0.13
CA ARG A 89 3.28 17.00 0.92
C ARG A 89 2.26 17.74 1.82
N GLY A 90 1.88 18.97 1.46
CA GLY A 90 0.96 19.80 2.24
C GLY A 90 1.51 20.16 3.62
N LEU A 91 0.70 19.94 4.67
CA LEU A 91 1.10 20.16 6.08
C LEU A 91 1.95 19.02 6.65
N THR A 92 2.11 17.93 5.92
CA THR A 92 2.96 16.81 6.34
C THR A 92 4.41 17.27 6.28
N ARG A 93 5.19 16.97 7.33
CA ARG A 93 6.63 17.24 7.32
C ARG A 93 7.31 16.37 6.24
N TYR A 94 8.36 16.90 5.65
CA TYR A 94 9.24 16.11 4.79
C TYR A 94 10.14 15.22 5.65
N GLU A 95 10.36 14.00 5.19
CA GLU A 95 11.22 12.99 5.78
C GLU A 95 12.56 12.92 5.01
N PRO A 96 13.60 12.23 5.52
CA PRO A 96 14.90 12.14 4.82
C PRO A 96 14.79 11.63 3.39
N ASP A 97 13.90 10.68 3.14
CA ASP A 97 13.65 10.10 1.81
C ASP A 97 13.03 11.09 0.82
N ASP A 98 12.48 12.21 1.31
CA ASP A 98 11.90 13.26 0.48
C ASP A 98 12.91 14.38 0.13
N ALA A 99 14.21 14.19 0.37
CA ALA A 99 15.24 15.21 0.13
C ALA A 99 15.16 15.81 -1.29
N ALA A 100 14.85 14.98 -2.29
CA ALA A 100 14.69 15.41 -3.69
C ALA A 100 13.53 16.39 -3.91
N LEU A 101 12.52 16.39 -3.02
CA LEU A 101 11.36 17.28 -3.06
C LEU A 101 11.55 18.53 -2.18
N PHE A 102 12.65 18.63 -1.42
CA PHE A 102 12.92 19.72 -0.50
C PHE A 102 13.86 20.76 -1.14
N PHE A 103 13.31 21.89 -1.59
CA PHE A 103 14.05 22.94 -2.31
C PHE A 103 13.81 24.35 -1.78
N GLY A 104 14.68 25.29 -2.17
CA GLY A 104 14.57 26.72 -1.83
C GLY A 104 15.02 27.08 -0.42
N ARG A 105 15.57 26.11 0.32
CA ARG A 105 16.07 26.26 1.70
C ARG A 105 17.54 25.90 1.85
N ASP A 106 18.26 25.74 0.74
CA ASP A 106 19.66 25.31 0.72
C ASP A 106 20.56 26.16 1.62
N ARG A 107 20.45 27.50 1.53
CA ARG A 107 21.22 28.42 2.40
C ARG A 107 20.98 28.20 3.90
N LEU A 108 19.77 27.82 4.29
CA LEU A 108 19.45 27.52 5.69
C LEU A 108 20.02 26.18 6.13
N VAL A 109 20.01 25.19 5.22
CA VAL A 109 20.63 23.88 5.45
C VAL A 109 22.14 24.04 5.58
N ASP A 110 22.80 24.73 4.65
CA ASP A 110 24.26 24.97 4.67
C ASP A 110 24.70 25.65 5.97
N ARG A 111 23.92 26.65 6.42
CA ARG A 111 24.19 27.34 7.67
C ARG A 111 24.05 26.42 8.88
N LEU A 112 23.02 25.59 8.89
CA LEU A 112 22.78 24.64 9.98
C LEU A 112 23.86 23.55 10.02
N GLU A 113 24.30 23.08 8.87
CA GLU A 113 25.41 22.15 8.71
C GLU A 113 26.73 22.74 9.24
N SER A 114 27.03 23.98 8.87
CA SER A 114 28.21 24.69 9.41
C SER A 114 28.17 24.83 10.93
N LEU A 115 27.01 25.19 11.50
CA LEU A 115 26.84 25.34 12.93
C LEU A 115 26.98 24.01 13.68
N THR A 116 26.41 22.92 13.14
CA THR A 116 26.48 21.59 13.74
C THR A 116 27.88 20.98 13.67
N ARG A 117 28.67 21.30 12.64
CA ARG A 117 30.10 20.92 12.59
C ARG A 117 30.94 21.71 13.61
N GLY A 118 30.61 22.98 13.85
CA GLY A 118 31.35 23.85 14.77
C GLY A 118 30.97 23.70 16.26
N HIS A 119 29.81 23.14 16.56
CA HIS A 119 29.27 23.08 17.92
C HIS A 119 28.75 21.69 18.24
N ARG A 120 29.04 21.19 19.45
CA ARG A 120 28.52 19.91 19.94
C ARG A 120 26.99 19.87 20.08
N PHE A 121 26.37 21.04 20.10
CA PHE A 121 24.93 21.19 20.23
C PHE A 121 24.46 22.41 19.43
N THR A 122 23.43 22.22 18.61
CA THR A 122 22.77 23.29 17.86
C THR A 122 21.26 23.14 18.01
N ALA A 123 20.58 24.22 18.36
CA ALA A 123 19.13 24.25 18.52
C ALA A 123 18.47 25.10 17.43
N VAL A 124 17.33 24.64 16.91
CA VAL A 124 16.57 25.31 15.85
C VAL A 124 15.21 25.74 16.39
N PHE A 125 14.94 27.05 16.37
CA PHE A 125 13.70 27.65 16.86
C PHE A 125 12.92 28.35 15.76
N GLY A 126 11.61 28.51 15.94
CA GLY A 126 10.73 29.20 15.02
C GLY A 126 9.25 28.79 15.16
N PRO A 127 8.31 29.55 14.55
CA PRO A 127 6.87 29.33 14.68
C PRO A 127 6.43 27.90 14.34
N SER A 128 5.32 27.43 14.92
CA SER A 128 4.74 26.13 14.53
C SER A 128 4.39 26.14 13.04
N GLY A 129 4.59 25.01 12.36
CA GLY A 129 4.35 24.90 10.91
C GLY A 129 5.39 25.57 10.00
N SER A 130 6.40 26.28 10.53
CA SER A 130 7.44 26.91 9.70
C SER A 130 8.40 25.93 8.97
N GLY A 131 8.22 24.62 9.16
CA GLY A 131 9.01 23.60 8.50
C GLY A 131 10.32 23.20 9.19
N LYS A 132 10.51 23.52 10.48
CA LYS A 132 11.74 23.14 11.24
C LYS A 132 12.07 21.65 11.17
N SER A 133 11.07 20.79 11.39
CA SER A 133 11.24 19.34 11.30
C SER A 133 11.61 18.90 9.89
N SER A 134 11.00 19.49 8.86
CA SER A 134 11.35 19.24 7.45
C SER A 134 12.78 19.70 7.12
N LEU A 135 13.19 20.88 7.60
CA LEU A 135 14.55 21.40 7.42
C LEU A 135 15.60 20.46 8.03
N LEU A 136 15.32 19.95 9.24
CA LEU A 136 16.19 18.97 9.89
C LEU A 136 16.19 17.64 9.14
N ARG A 137 15.02 17.10 8.80
CA ARG A 137 14.89 15.72 8.31
C ARG A 137 15.17 15.56 6.82
N ALA A 138 14.62 16.43 5.97
CA ALA A 138 14.82 16.35 4.53
C ALA A 138 15.99 17.23 4.04
N GLY A 139 16.37 18.26 4.80
CA GLY A 139 17.48 19.14 4.47
C GLY A 139 18.82 18.67 5.04
N LEU A 140 18.91 18.56 6.38
CA LEU A 140 20.18 18.32 7.07
C LEU A 140 20.58 16.84 7.14
N ILE A 141 19.69 15.93 7.57
CA ILE A 141 20.02 14.50 7.79
C ILE A 141 20.57 13.79 6.52
N PRO A 142 20.08 14.05 5.30
CA PRO A 142 20.59 13.39 4.10
C PRO A 142 21.99 13.85 3.64
N ARG A 143 22.58 14.85 4.32
CA ARG A 143 23.91 15.41 4.02
C ARG A 143 24.94 14.98 5.05
#